data_AF-A0A0G1VW58-F1
#
_entry.id   AF-A0A0G1VW58-F1
#
_cell.length_a   1.000
_cell.length_b   1.000
_cell.length_c   1.000
_cell.angle_alpha   90.00
_cell.angle_beta   90.00
_cell.angle_gamma   90.00
#
_symmetry.space_group_name_H-M   'P 1'
#
loop_
_entity.id
_entity.type
_entity.pdbx_description
1 polymer ?
#
loop_
_entity_poly.entity_id
_entity_poly.type
_entity_poly.pdbx_seq_one_letter_code
_entity_poly.pdbx_strand_id
1 'polypeptide(L)'
;MFPNEKAVQTVSTKARTASRFGWIALLSSLPMPILLFAETDPCADPTRLCNPIKYENLTSFFLAIINVAIQYGAILIVFFIVFAGFKFVTAQGNSEKVSEARKMLTWVVVGAFVLLGVYVIRAAICGTIKQLGVTVQCEITQ
;
A
#
# COMPACT_ATOMS: atom_id res chain seq x y z
N MET A 1 22.05 -36.75 13.16
CA MET A 1 23.52 -36.69 13.11
C MET A 1 23.90 -36.40 11.67
N PHE A 2 24.09 -35.19 11.13
CA PHE A 2 24.43 -33.81 11.57
C PHE A 2 23.53 -32.78 10.78
N PRO A 3 23.64 -31.44 10.89
CA PRO A 3 23.23 -30.47 11.94
C PRO A 3 22.20 -29.40 11.41
N ASN A 4 21.16 -28.94 12.15
CA ASN A 4 21.05 -27.82 13.12
C ASN A 4 21.44 -26.38 12.69
N GLU A 5 20.42 -25.52 12.52
CA GLU A 5 20.20 -24.24 13.25
C GLU A 5 21.29 -23.15 13.31
N LYS A 6 22.00 -22.82 12.21
CA LYS A 6 22.86 -21.62 12.16
C LYS A 6 22.78 -20.87 10.82
N ALA A 7 21.67 -20.21 10.56
CA ALA A 7 21.64 -19.02 9.68
C ALA A 7 20.56 -18.04 10.18
N VAL A 8 20.67 -17.71 11.47
CA VAL A 8 19.95 -16.64 12.16
C VAL A 8 20.70 -15.33 11.88
N GLN A 9 20.01 -14.41 11.19
CA GLN A 9 20.02 -12.96 11.38
C GLN A 9 21.33 -12.17 11.28
N THR A 10 21.51 -11.47 10.15
CA THR A 10 22.20 -10.15 10.13
C THR A 10 21.68 -9.20 9.04
N VAL A 11 20.36 -9.00 8.86
CA VAL A 11 19.88 -7.71 8.29
C VAL A 11 18.54 -7.34 8.91
N SER A 12 18.47 -7.34 10.23
CA SER A 12 17.42 -6.61 10.94
C SER A 12 18.05 -5.40 11.60
N THR A 13 17.46 -4.24 11.33
CA THR A 13 17.46 -3.05 12.19
C THR A 13 18.80 -2.36 12.45
N LYS A 14 19.06 -1.27 11.70
CA LYS A 14 19.26 0.09 12.29
C LYS A 14 19.57 1.13 11.18
N ALA A 15 18.54 1.68 10.56
CA ALA A 15 18.60 3.09 10.15
C ALA A 15 17.45 3.81 10.86
N ARG A 16 17.63 3.89 12.18
CA ARG A 16 16.84 4.73 13.08
C ARG A 16 16.88 6.16 12.52
N THR A 17 15.71 6.68 12.18
CA THR A 17 15.33 8.10 12.17
C THR A 17 16.49 9.10 12.25
N ALA A 18 16.73 9.85 11.18
CA ALA A 18 17.30 11.19 11.28
C ALA A 18 16.46 12.13 10.41
N SER A 19 15.39 12.60 11.06
CA SER A 19 14.56 13.72 10.67
C SER A 19 15.38 14.89 10.11
N ARG A 20 14.92 15.41 8.95
CA ARG A 20 14.81 16.82 8.57
C ARG A 20 15.96 17.76 9.00
N PHE A 21 16.57 18.42 8.01
CA PHE A 21 16.96 19.84 7.97
C PHE A 21 18.32 20.06 7.30
N GLY A 22 18.30 20.95 6.30
CA GLY A 22 19.46 21.81 5.99
C GLY A 22 20.35 21.36 4.85
N TRP A 23 19.99 21.70 3.62
CA TRP A 23 20.74 22.61 2.72
C TRP A 23 22.27 22.45 2.50
N ILE A 24 22.95 21.41 2.98
CA ILE A 24 24.43 21.30 2.96
C ILE A 24 24.98 20.43 1.81
N ALA A 25 24.14 19.81 0.98
CA ALA A 25 24.62 18.92 -0.10
C ALA A 25 24.79 19.60 -1.49
N LEU A 26 25.04 20.92 -1.52
CA LEU A 26 25.14 21.73 -2.75
C LEU A 26 26.58 22.00 -3.23
N LEU A 27 27.62 21.37 -2.65
CA LEU A 27 29.02 21.67 -3.01
C LEU A 27 29.84 20.37 -3.10
N SER A 28 29.70 19.64 -4.21
CA SER A 28 30.62 19.69 -5.36
C SER A 28 31.87 18.83 -5.19
N SER A 29 32.18 18.08 -6.26
CA SER A 29 33.46 17.44 -6.57
C SER A 29 33.92 16.28 -5.68
N LEU A 30 33.39 15.09 -5.95
CA LEU A 30 34.20 13.89 -6.24
C LEU A 30 33.32 12.99 -7.13
N PRO A 31 33.90 12.30 -8.13
CA PRO A 31 33.14 11.65 -9.16
C PRO A 31 32.32 10.55 -8.51
N MET A 32 31.04 10.53 -8.87
CA MET A 32 30.17 9.37 -8.92
C MET A 32 30.84 8.09 -8.36
N PRO A 33 30.55 7.67 -7.11
CA PRO A 33 30.09 6.30 -7.04
C PRO A 33 28.87 6.31 -7.94
N ILE A 34 29.04 5.78 -9.14
CA ILE A 34 27.95 5.12 -9.83
C ILE A 34 27.42 4.20 -8.73
N LEU A 35 26.40 4.68 -8.00
CA LEU A 35 25.44 3.77 -7.44
C LEU A 35 24.93 3.10 -8.70
N LEU A 36 25.59 1.99 -9.01
CA LEU A 36 24.93 0.79 -9.43
C LEU A 36 23.59 0.86 -8.69
N PHE A 37 22.57 1.35 -9.39
CA PHE A 37 21.32 0.66 -9.38
C PHE A 37 21.68 -0.74 -9.91
N ALA A 38 22.33 -1.54 -9.05
CA ALA A 38 22.01 -2.93 -8.99
C ALA A 38 20.55 -2.89 -8.53
N GLU A 39 19.64 -2.66 -9.49
CA GLU A 39 18.37 -3.34 -9.46
C GLU A 39 18.82 -4.79 -9.32
N THR A 40 18.75 -5.32 -8.10
CA THR A 40 18.97 -6.74 -7.87
C THR A 40 17.82 -7.38 -8.61
N ASP A 41 18.01 -7.63 -9.91
CA ASP A 41 17.07 -8.35 -10.71
C ASP A 41 16.91 -9.69 -9.99
N PRO A 42 15.69 -10.07 -9.54
CA PRO A 42 15.44 -11.33 -8.85
C PRO A 42 15.64 -12.56 -9.79
N CYS A 43 16.34 -12.36 -10.90
CA CYS A 43 16.58 -13.23 -12.03
C CYS A 43 18.03 -13.69 -12.17
N ALA A 44 18.90 -13.40 -11.18
CA ALA A 44 20.32 -13.74 -11.28
C ALA A 44 20.65 -15.24 -11.18
N ASP A 45 19.64 -16.10 -11.06
CA ASP A 45 19.82 -17.55 -10.87
C ASP A 45 19.60 -18.32 -12.20
N PRO A 46 20.64 -18.91 -12.82
CA PRO A 46 20.54 -19.56 -14.14
C PRO A 46 19.73 -20.87 -14.12
N THR A 47 19.25 -21.30 -12.96
CA THR A 47 18.51 -22.56 -12.77
C THR A 47 17.01 -22.35 -12.58
N ARG A 48 16.53 -21.10 -12.55
CA ARG A 48 15.11 -20.77 -12.35
C ARG A 48 14.59 -19.83 -13.43
N LEU A 49 13.37 -20.10 -13.91
CA LEU A 49 12.69 -19.15 -14.76
C LEU A 49 12.42 -17.90 -13.94
N CYS A 50 12.88 -16.75 -14.43
CA CYS A 50 12.59 -15.53 -13.74
C CYS A 50 11.13 -15.14 -13.91
N ASN A 51 10.47 -14.84 -12.79
CA ASN A 51 9.10 -14.41 -12.79
C ASN A 51 9.04 -12.94 -13.28
N PRO A 52 8.43 -12.64 -14.45
CA PRO A 52 8.35 -11.27 -14.96
C PRO A 52 7.40 -10.38 -14.12
N ILE A 53 6.68 -10.98 -13.17
CA ILE A 53 5.91 -10.26 -12.16
C ILE A 53 6.67 -10.28 -10.83
N LYS A 54 6.78 -9.12 -10.17
CA LYS A 54 7.54 -8.90 -8.93
C LYS A 54 6.93 -9.57 -7.68
N TYR A 55 6.13 -10.62 -7.85
CA TYR A 55 5.32 -11.25 -6.81
C TYR A 55 5.58 -12.75 -6.76
N GLU A 56 6.00 -13.26 -5.60
CA GLU A 56 6.36 -14.68 -5.43
C GLU A 56 5.14 -15.61 -5.45
N ASN A 57 3.96 -15.10 -5.07
CA ASN A 57 2.73 -15.89 -4.95
C ASN A 57 1.50 -15.11 -5.41
N LEU A 58 0.47 -15.82 -5.88
CA LEU A 58 -0.82 -15.23 -6.29
C LEU A 58 -1.44 -14.42 -5.15
N THR A 59 -1.31 -14.90 -3.92
CA THR A 59 -1.79 -14.22 -2.71
C THR A 59 -1.13 -12.86 -2.51
N SER A 60 0.18 -12.75 -2.77
CA SER A 60 0.94 -11.50 -2.63
C SER A 60 0.50 -10.47 -3.67
N PHE A 61 0.16 -10.94 -4.88
CA PHE A 61 -0.39 -10.11 -5.95
C PHE A 61 -1.78 -9.56 -5.60
N PHE A 62 -2.68 -10.40 -5.08
CA PHE A 62 -4.00 -9.93 -4.64
C PHE A 62 -3.92 -8.92 -3.49
N LEU A 63 -3.04 -9.16 -2.51
CA LEU A 63 -2.83 -8.23 -1.39
C LEU A 63 -2.27 -6.88 -1.85
N ALA A 64 -1.38 -6.89 -2.85
CA ALA A 64 -0.87 -5.65 -3.44
C ALA A 64 -1.98 -4.85 -4.14
N ILE A 65 -2.84 -5.51 -4.92
CA ILE A 65 -4.00 -4.84 -5.57
C ILE A 65 -4.95 -4.26 -4.52
N ILE A 66 -5.26 -5.02 -3.47
CA ILE A 66 -6.13 -4.57 -2.38
C ILE A 66 -5.55 -3.32 -1.69
N ASN A 67 -4.24 -3.30 -1.43
CA ASN A 67 -3.58 -2.16 -0.79
C ASN A 67 -3.68 -0.89 -1.65
N VAL A 68 -3.40 -1.03 -2.95
CA VAL A 68 -3.55 0.03 -3.94
C VAL A 68 -5.01 0.54 -3.95
N ALA A 69 -5.99 -0.35 -3.95
CA ALA A 69 -7.41 0.01 -3.93
C ALA A 69 -7.80 0.79 -2.66
N ILE A 70 -7.29 0.41 -1.49
CA ILE A 70 -7.56 1.13 -0.23
C ILE A 70 -6.93 2.53 -0.27
N GLN A 71 -5.68 2.64 -0.71
CA GLN A 71 -4.96 3.92 -0.76
C GLN A 71 -5.64 4.93 -1.69
N TYR A 72 -5.96 4.53 -2.92
CA TYR A 72 -6.67 5.40 -3.87
C TYR A 72 -8.13 5.60 -3.47
N GLY A 73 -8.78 4.57 -2.93
CA GLY A 73 -10.16 4.64 -2.47
C GLY A 73 -10.36 5.69 -1.38
N ALA A 74 -9.46 5.77 -0.40
CA ALA A 74 -9.57 6.73 0.69
C ALA A 74 -9.52 8.19 0.18
N ILE A 75 -8.60 8.48 -0.74
CA ILE A 75 -8.48 9.81 -1.36
C ILE A 75 -9.75 10.16 -2.16
N LEU A 76 -10.25 9.19 -2.92
CA LEU A 76 -11.43 9.34 -3.76
C LEU A 76 -12.70 9.62 -2.94
N ILE A 77 -12.88 8.97 -1.79
CA ILE A 77 -14.02 9.25 -0.90
C ILE A 77 -13.98 10.68 -0.37
N VAL A 78 -12.83 11.14 0.10
CA VAL A 78 -12.69 12.52 0.62
C VAL A 78 -13.07 13.53 -0.46
N PHE A 79 -12.63 13.30 -1.70
CA PHE A 79 -13.01 14.14 -2.85
C PHE A 79 -14.54 14.17 -3.06
N PHE A 80 -15.20 13.01 -3.05
CA PHE A 80 -16.66 12.96 -3.22
C PHE A 80 -17.44 13.58 -2.06
N ILE A 81 -16.96 13.49 -0.82
CA ILE A 81 -17.57 14.18 0.33
C ILE A 81 -17.57 15.70 0.11
N VAL A 82 -16.42 16.26 -0.30
CA VAL A 82 -16.30 17.70 -0.56
C VAL A 82 -17.22 18.13 -1.72
N PHE A 83 -17.25 17.34 -2.80
CA PHE A 83 -18.12 17.61 -3.94
C PHE A 83 -19.61 17.58 -3.57
N ALA A 84 -20.03 16.60 -2.78
CA ALA A 84 -21.41 16.51 -2.30
C ALA A 84 -21.77 17.66 -1.35
N GLY A 85 -20.83 18.08 -0.50
CA GLY A 85 -20.97 19.25 0.37
C GLY A 85 -21.17 20.54 -0.44
N PHE A 86 -20.38 20.75 -1.48
CA PHE A 86 -20.54 21.92 -2.37
C PHE A 86 -21.90 21.94 -3.07
N LYS A 87 -22.41 20.77 -3.50
CA LYS A 87 -23.75 20.68 -4.10
C LYS A 87 -24.87 21.00 -3.09
N PHE A 88 -24.66 20.66 -1.81
CA PHE A 88 -25.60 21.02 -0.74
C PHE A 88 -25.67 22.53 -0.51
N VAL A 89 -24.52 23.22 -0.53
CA VAL A 89 -24.47 24.69 -0.34
C VAL A 89 -25.07 25.43 -1.54
N THR A 90 -24.77 24.98 -2.76
CA THR A 90 -25.29 25.61 -3.98
C THR A 90 -26.77 25.34 -4.26
N ALA A 91 -27.39 24.38 -3.55
CA ALA A 91 -28.81 24.07 -3.72
C ALA A 91 -29.75 25.18 -3.23
N GLN A 92 -29.30 26.07 -2.33
CA GLN A 92 -30.01 27.28 -1.88
C GLN A 92 -31.51 27.07 -1.52
N GLY A 93 -31.88 25.87 -1.07
CA GLY A 93 -33.27 25.55 -0.70
C GLY A 93 -34.16 25.04 -1.84
N ASN A 94 -33.66 24.86 -3.07
CA ASN A 94 -34.39 24.14 -4.12
C ASN A 94 -34.48 22.65 -3.74
N SER A 95 -35.71 22.14 -3.56
CA SER A 95 -36.00 20.77 -3.13
C SER A 95 -35.40 19.70 -4.05
N GLU A 96 -35.33 19.97 -5.35
CA GLU A 96 -34.78 19.05 -6.35
C GLU A 96 -33.27 18.88 -6.18
N LYS A 97 -32.53 19.99 -6.05
CA LYS A 97 -31.07 19.99 -5.87
C LYS A 97 -30.66 19.40 -4.53
N VAL A 98 -31.45 19.64 -3.47
CA VAL A 98 -31.22 19.04 -2.15
C VAL A 98 -31.44 17.53 -2.18
N SER A 99 -32.49 17.07 -2.87
CA SER A 99 -32.75 15.63 -3.06
C SER A 99 -31.59 14.94 -3.79
N GLU A 100 -31.06 15.59 -4.84
CA GLU A 100 -29.93 15.07 -5.58
C GLU A 100 -28.64 15.02 -4.73
N ALA A 101 -28.37 16.07 -3.94
CA ALA A 101 -27.22 16.11 -3.05
C ALA A 101 -27.30 15.03 -1.95
N ARG A 102 -28.51 14.76 -1.42
CA ARG A 102 -28.74 13.63 -0.48
C ARG A 102 -28.46 12.28 -1.11
N LYS A 103 -28.95 12.05 -2.33
CA LYS A 103 -28.69 10.80 -3.06
C LYS A 103 -27.19 10.58 -3.24
N MET A 104 -26.45 11.61 -3.63
CA MET A 104 -24.99 11.52 -3.75
C MET A 104 -24.32 11.22 -2.41
N LEU A 105 -24.70 11.88 -1.31
CA LEU A 105 -24.15 11.55 0.00
C LEU A 105 -24.41 10.08 0.39
N THR A 106 -25.59 9.54 0.10
CA THR A 106 -25.87 8.12 0.34
C THR A 106 -24.92 7.21 -0.43
N TRP A 107 -24.65 7.52 -1.71
CA TRP A 107 -23.68 6.77 -2.52
C TRP A 107 -22.25 6.86 -1.98
N VAL A 108 -21.85 8.03 -1.47
CA VAL A 108 -20.54 8.21 -0.82
C VAL A 108 -20.41 7.38 0.45
N VAL A 109 -21.47 7.34 1.27
CA VAL A 109 -21.52 6.51 2.48
C VAL A 109 -21.41 5.03 2.12
N VAL A 110 -22.12 4.56 1.09
CA VAL A 110 -21.99 3.18 0.60
C VAL A 110 -20.55 2.90 0.13
N GLY A 111 -19.93 3.82 -0.61
CA GLY A 111 -18.52 3.71 -0.98
C GLY A 111 -17.57 3.59 0.21
N ALA A 112 -17.84 4.33 1.30
CA ALA A 112 -17.07 4.23 2.54
C ALA A 112 -17.22 2.87 3.21
N PHE A 113 -18.43 2.32 3.25
CA PHE A 113 -18.64 0.96 3.75
C PHE A 113 -17.92 -0.11 2.92
N VAL A 114 -17.85 0.07 1.60
CA VAL A 114 -17.08 -0.84 0.74
C VAL A 114 -15.60 -0.83 1.09
N LEU A 115 -14.98 0.34 1.30
CA LEU A 115 -13.57 0.39 1.74
C LEU A 115 -13.34 -0.28 3.10
N LEU A 116 -14.27 -0.12 4.04
CA LEU A 116 -14.22 -0.85 5.30
C LEU A 116 -14.33 -2.35 5.09
N GLY A 117 -15.20 -2.80 4.18
CA GLY A 117 -15.31 -4.21 3.79
C GLY A 117 -14.01 -4.78 3.23
N VAL A 118 -13.33 -4.04 2.36
CA VAL A 118 -12.03 -4.43 1.80
C VAL A 118 -10.97 -4.60 2.89
N TYR A 119 -10.95 -3.70 3.89
CA TYR A 119 -10.05 -3.81 5.03
C TYR A 119 -10.30 -5.08 5.85
N VAL A 120 -11.56 -5.42 6.10
CA VAL A 120 -11.96 -6.64 6.82
C VAL A 120 -11.54 -7.89 6.05
N ILE A 121 -11.75 -7.92 4.73
CA ILE A 121 -11.35 -9.06 3.89
C ILE A 121 -9.83 -9.25 3.91
N ARG A 122 -9.05 -8.16 3.81
CA ARG A 122 -7.58 -8.22 3.96
C ARG A 122 -7.19 -8.85 5.30
N ALA A 123 -7.81 -8.43 6.39
CA ALA A 123 -7.54 -8.97 7.72
C ALA A 123 -7.91 -10.46 7.83
N ALA A 124 -9.04 -10.87 7.24
CA ALA A 124 -9.50 -12.26 7.24
C ALA A 124 -8.53 -13.19 6.49
N ILE A 125 -8.11 -12.79 5.27
CA ILE A 125 -7.11 -13.52 4.48
C ILE A 125 -5.82 -13.71 5.30
N CYS A 126 -5.41 -12.64 5.98
CA CYS A 126 -4.22 -12.69 6.81
C CYS A 126 -4.34 -13.52 8.09
N GLY A 127 -5.53 -13.60 8.68
CA GLY A 127 -5.81 -14.51 9.78
C GLY A 127 -5.63 -15.97 9.36
N THR A 128 -6.20 -16.36 8.22
CA THR A 128 -6.13 -17.74 7.70
C THR A 128 -4.70 -18.13 7.33
N ILE A 129 -3.96 -17.24 6.66
CA ILE A 129 -2.57 -17.51 6.24
C ILE A 129 -1.64 -17.70 7.46
N LYS A 130 -1.83 -16.91 8.52
CA LYS A 130 -1.07 -17.07 9.77
C LYS A 130 -1.27 -18.43 10.41
N GLN A 131 -2.48 -19.00 10.34
CA GLN A 131 -2.78 -20.33 10.88
C GLN A 131 -2.08 -21.46 10.11
N LEU A 132 -1.73 -21.23 8.84
CA LEU A 132 -1.01 -22.19 8.00
C LEU A 132 0.52 -22.09 8.13
N GLY A 133 1.03 -21.25 9.04
CA GLY A 133 2.47 -21.10 9.28
C GLY A 133 3.24 -20.33 8.19
N VAL A 134 2.54 -19.75 7.21
CA VAL A 134 3.14 -18.94 6.14
C VAL A 134 3.07 -17.46 6.54
N THR A 135 3.98 -17.00 7.39
CA THR A 135 3.91 -15.67 8.04
C THR A 135 4.32 -14.48 7.16
N VAL A 136 4.90 -14.72 5.98
CA VAL A 136 5.59 -13.70 5.17
C VAL A 136 4.70 -12.74 4.36
N GLN A 137 3.39 -12.96 4.28
CA GLN A 137 2.55 -12.28 3.26
C GLN A 137 1.63 -11.17 3.80
N CYS A 138 1.57 -10.96 5.11
CA CYS A 138 0.55 -10.10 5.72
C CYS A 138 1.05 -8.79 6.32
N GLU A 139 2.35 -8.57 6.35
CA GLU A 139 2.96 -7.29 6.63
C GLU A 139 3.21 -6.54 5.32
N ILE A 140 2.19 -5.85 4.82
CA ILE A 140 2.40 -4.70 3.93
C ILE A 140 1.88 -3.47 4.66
N THR A 141 2.67 -3.07 5.64
CA THR A 141 2.84 -1.70 6.14
C THR A 141 4.26 -1.66 6.69
N GLN A 142 5.23 -1.36 5.82
CA GLN A 142 6.43 -0.63 6.20
C GLN A 142 6.18 0.82 5.80
#